data_AF-A0A815B2Z4-F1
#
_entry.id   AF-A0A815B2Z4-F1
#
_cell.length_a   1.000
_cell.length_b   1.000
_cell.length_c   1.000
_cell.angle_alpha   90.00
_cell.angle_beta   90.00
_cell.angle_gamma   90.00
#
_symmetry.space_group_name_H-M   'P 1'
#
loop_
_entity.id
_entity.type
_entity.pdbx_description
1 polymer ?
#
loop_
_entity_poly.entity_id
_entity_poly.type
_entity_poly.pdbx_seq_one_letter_code
_entity_poly.pdbx_strand_id
1 'polypeptide(L)'
;MLLHLLTFITIIHSLTGKPIIARNVSDCIITEDGILLYHGKHSFTKFEHECLPWNDLQTVFTDVINEPNFFNDASIKSAKNYCRNPNMNINGPWCFILNEGIITMEQCDVCQSLAPRSTLPTDIGSIDEVTSTDINNGFFQNLRDEFKRYVAYIGEKFKEIIERIKKSIKKIRSRISEHFN
;
A
#
# COMPACT_ATOMS: atom_id res chain seq x y z
N MET A 1 -39.76 4.09 -38.73
CA MET A 1 -39.39 5.32 -37.99
C MET A 1 -39.15 5.09 -36.50
N LEU A 2 -39.98 4.31 -35.78
CA LEU A 2 -39.82 4.09 -34.33
C LEU A 2 -38.56 3.27 -33.95
N LEU A 3 -38.13 2.34 -34.81
CA LEU A 3 -36.95 1.49 -34.56
C LEU A 3 -35.62 2.27 -34.61
N HIS A 4 -35.53 3.31 -35.45
CA HIS A 4 -34.35 4.18 -35.52
C HIS A 4 -34.25 5.13 -34.32
N LEU A 5 -35.38 5.52 -33.73
CA LEU A 5 -35.39 6.38 -32.55
C LEU A 5 -34.84 5.64 -31.31
N LEU A 6 -35.19 4.36 -31.15
CA LEU A 6 -34.70 3.51 -30.05
C LEU A 6 -33.20 3.22 -30.15
N THR A 7 -32.68 2.99 -31.37
CA THR A 7 -31.22 2.83 -31.58
C THR A 7 -30.45 4.12 -31.32
N PHE A 8 -31.03 5.28 -31.61
CA PHE A 8 -30.42 6.56 -31.25
C PHE A 8 -30.40 6.78 -29.73
N ILE A 9 -31.46 6.38 -29.01
CA ILE A 9 -31.52 6.51 -27.54
C ILE A 9 -30.51 5.59 -26.84
N THR A 10 -30.31 4.35 -27.31
CA THR A 10 -29.28 3.45 -26.75
C THR A 10 -27.87 3.94 -27.04
N ILE A 11 -27.62 4.50 -28.24
CA ILE A 11 -26.35 5.13 -28.59
C ILE A 11 -26.11 6.38 -27.71
N ILE A 12 -27.13 7.19 -27.42
CA ILE A 12 -27.01 8.35 -26.52
C ILE A 12 -26.68 7.91 -25.08
N HIS A 13 -27.31 6.84 -24.56
CA HIS A 13 -26.96 6.30 -23.23
C HIS A 13 -25.52 5.74 -23.17
N SER A 14 -24.97 5.24 -24.28
CA SER A 14 -23.56 4.83 -24.36
C SER A 14 -22.59 5.99 -24.58
N LEU A 15 -23.06 7.14 -25.09
CA LEU A 15 -22.26 8.35 -25.34
C LEU A 15 -22.30 9.37 -24.20
N THR A 16 -23.24 9.25 -23.26
CA THR A 16 -23.11 9.86 -21.94
C THR A 16 -22.14 8.99 -21.14
N GLY A 17 -20.84 9.14 -21.41
CA GLY A 17 -19.80 8.61 -20.54
C GLY A 17 -20.16 8.94 -19.09
N LYS A 18 -20.07 7.94 -18.20
CA LYS A 18 -20.19 8.16 -16.75
C LYS A 18 -19.41 9.42 -16.40
N PRO A 19 -19.95 10.34 -15.58
CA PRO A 19 -19.25 11.57 -15.25
C PRO A 19 -17.88 11.18 -14.70
N ILE A 20 -16.82 11.54 -15.44
CA ILE A 20 -15.46 11.46 -14.94
C ILE A 20 -15.46 12.47 -13.79
N ILE A 21 -15.62 11.96 -12.56
CA ILE A 21 -15.48 12.76 -11.36
C ILE A 21 -14.12 13.42 -11.50
N ALA A 22 -14.10 14.75 -11.67
CA ALA A 22 -12.87 15.51 -11.76
C ALA A 22 -12.03 15.16 -10.53
N ARG A 23 -10.97 14.38 -10.72
CA ARG A 23 -10.06 13.98 -9.64
C ARG A 23 -9.32 15.25 -9.23
N ASN A 24 -9.77 15.86 -8.13
CA ASN A 24 -9.15 17.06 -7.62
C ASN A 24 -7.79 16.65 -7.05
N VAL A 25 -6.71 17.03 -7.74
CA VAL A 25 -5.32 16.72 -7.36
C VAL A 25 -4.95 17.34 -6.00
N SER A 26 -5.77 18.26 -5.48
CA SER A 26 -5.63 18.89 -4.16
C SER A 26 -5.65 17.92 -2.98
N ASP A 27 -6.17 16.71 -3.16
CA ASP A 27 -6.44 15.78 -2.05
C ASP A 27 -5.27 14.81 -1.80
N CYS A 28 -4.19 14.92 -2.57
CA CYS A 28 -3.03 14.03 -2.52
C CYS A 28 -1.85 14.69 -1.78
N ILE A 29 -1.18 13.92 -0.93
CA ILE A 29 -0.04 14.38 -0.12
C ILE A 29 1.11 13.39 -0.27
N ILE A 30 2.32 13.88 -0.53
CA ILE A 30 3.55 13.07 -0.52
C ILE A 30 4.27 13.35 0.80
N THR A 31 4.58 12.31 1.58
CA THR A 31 5.37 12.44 2.81
C THR A 31 6.86 12.65 2.49
N GLU A 32 7.66 13.03 3.48
CA GLU A 32 9.12 13.15 3.32
C GLU A 32 9.77 11.85 2.82
N ASP A 33 9.21 10.71 3.22
CA ASP A 33 9.65 9.37 2.79
C ASP A 33 9.12 8.96 1.39
N GLY A 34 8.44 9.85 0.69
CA GLY A 34 7.89 9.60 -0.65
C GLY A 34 6.59 8.77 -0.65
N ILE A 35 5.93 8.59 0.50
CA ILE A 35 4.66 7.86 0.60
C ILE A 35 3.50 8.74 0.15
N LEU A 36 2.64 8.17 -0.70
CA LEU A 36 1.50 8.87 -1.25
C LEU A 36 0.23 8.61 -0.42
N LEU A 37 -0.27 9.66 0.23
CA LEU A 37 -1.51 9.68 1.00
C LEU A 37 -2.61 10.38 0.21
N TYR A 38 -3.87 10.04 0.50
CA TYR A 38 -5.04 10.61 -0.19
C TYR A 38 -6.19 10.85 0.78
N HIS A 39 -6.64 12.11 0.84
CA HIS A 39 -7.67 12.58 1.77
C HIS A 39 -9.02 12.84 1.09
N GLY A 40 -9.12 12.59 -0.22
CA GLY A 40 -10.31 12.84 -0.99
C GLY A 40 -11.38 11.76 -0.82
N LYS A 41 -12.36 11.78 -1.71
CA LYS A 41 -13.60 10.98 -1.61
C LYS A 41 -13.78 9.97 -2.75
N HIS A 42 -12.73 9.71 -3.53
CA HIS A 42 -12.80 8.69 -4.58
C HIS A 42 -12.93 7.29 -3.96
N SER A 43 -13.81 6.47 -4.51
CA SER A 43 -14.21 5.15 -3.98
C SER A 43 -14.19 4.05 -5.05
N PHE A 44 -13.37 4.21 -6.08
CA PHE A 44 -13.18 3.22 -7.14
C PHE A 44 -11.69 2.92 -7.30
N THR A 45 -11.40 1.69 -7.70
CA THR A 45 -10.04 1.26 -7.98
C THR A 45 -9.60 1.72 -9.37
N LYS A 46 -8.33 1.48 -9.70
CA LYS A 46 -7.79 1.68 -11.05
C LYS A 46 -8.56 0.89 -12.13
N PHE A 47 -9.16 -0.24 -11.76
CA PHE A 47 -9.95 -1.06 -12.67
C PHE A 47 -11.46 -0.79 -12.54
N GLU A 48 -11.85 0.33 -11.93
CA GLU A 48 -13.23 0.78 -11.76
C GLU A 48 -14.11 -0.16 -10.90
N HIS A 49 -13.48 -0.99 -10.06
CA HIS A 49 -14.17 -1.76 -9.04
C HIS A 49 -14.54 -0.86 -7.86
N GLU A 50 -15.76 -1.02 -7.35
CA GLU A 50 -16.23 -0.23 -6.20
C GLU A 50 -15.58 -0.71 -4.90
N CYS A 51 -15.08 0.25 -4.13
CA CYS A 51 -14.48 -0.01 -2.84
C CYS A 51 -15.51 -0.43 -1.79
N LEU A 52 -15.16 -1.45 -1.00
CA LEU A 52 -15.90 -1.87 0.18
C LEU A 52 -15.74 -0.86 1.33
N PRO A 53 -16.75 -0.72 2.20
CA PRO A 53 -16.65 0.13 3.39
C PRO A 53 -15.61 -0.40 4.37
N TRP A 54 -14.64 0.45 4.74
CA TRP A 54 -13.57 0.10 5.68
C TRP A 54 -14.12 -0.39 7.03
N ASN A 55 -15.20 0.23 7.51
CA ASN A 55 -15.82 -0.13 8.79
C ASN A 55 -16.36 -1.56 8.80
N ASP A 56 -16.90 -2.04 7.68
CA ASP A 56 -17.49 -3.38 7.58
C ASP A 56 -16.41 -4.47 7.58
N LEU A 57 -15.17 -4.09 7.26
CA LEU A 57 -14.03 -5.00 7.19
C LEU A 57 -13.34 -5.22 8.54
N GLN A 58 -13.64 -4.42 9.57
CA GLN A 58 -13.07 -4.60 10.92
C GLN A 58 -13.35 -5.99 11.49
N THR A 59 -14.48 -6.60 11.15
CA THR A 59 -14.85 -7.95 11.62
C THR A 59 -14.18 -9.06 10.83
N VAL A 60 -13.70 -8.77 9.61
CA VAL A 60 -13.04 -9.74 8.72
C VAL A 60 -11.52 -9.69 8.87
N PHE A 61 -10.95 -8.49 8.98
CA PHE A 61 -9.51 -8.24 9.09
C PHE A 61 -9.16 -7.54 10.41
N THR A 62 -9.68 -8.06 11.51
CA THR A 62 -9.55 -7.48 12.86
C THR A 62 -8.10 -7.19 13.23
N ASP A 63 -7.21 -8.17 13.00
CA ASP A 63 -5.79 -8.06 13.38
C ASP A 63 -5.00 -7.04 12.55
N VAL A 64 -5.54 -6.58 11.42
CA VAL A 64 -4.85 -5.61 10.55
C VAL A 64 -5.44 -4.22 10.73
N ILE A 65 -6.77 -4.12 10.70
CA ILE A 65 -7.47 -2.83 10.69
C ILE A 65 -7.45 -2.17 12.08
N ASN A 66 -7.41 -2.96 13.16
CA ASN A 66 -7.39 -2.44 14.53
C ASN A 66 -5.97 -2.21 15.06
N GLU A 67 -4.93 -2.47 14.27
CA GLU A 67 -3.56 -2.15 14.67
C GLU A 67 -3.44 -0.65 14.97
N PRO A 68 -2.79 -0.28 16.10
CA PRO A 68 -2.54 1.11 16.42
C PRO A 68 -1.84 1.81 15.25
N ASN A 69 -2.34 2.99 14.91
CA ASN A 69 -1.84 3.79 13.81
C ASN A 69 -2.05 3.17 12.41
N PHE A 70 -2.91 2.16 12.23
CA PHE A 70 -3.22 1.71 10.88
C PHE A 70 -3.77 2.86 10.04
N PHE A 71 -4.75 3.63 10.52
CA PHE A 71 -5.11 4.90 9.88
C PHE A 71 -4.27 6.04 10.46
N ASN A 72 -3.03 6.18 9.98
CA ASN A 72 -2.07 7.19 10.44
C ASN A 72 -2.54 8.64 10.23
N ASP A 73 -3.35 8.89 9.20
CA ASP A 73 -3.76 10.21 8.73
C ASP A 73 -5.27 10.49 8.88
N ALA A 74 -6.04 9.47 9.30
CA ALA A 74 -7.50 9.52 9.35
C ALA A 74 -8.08 8.61 10.43
N SER A 75 -9.41 8.57 10.54
CA SER A 75 -10.11 7.53 11.29
C SER A 75 -10.77 6.56 10.31
N ILE A 76 -10.95 5.30 10.70
CA ILE A 76 -11.73 4.34 9.91
C ILE A 76 -13.14 4.86 9.57
N LYS A 77 -13.75 5.61 10.49
CA LYS A 77 -15.07 6.23 10.29
C LYS A 77 -15.05 7.31 9.22
N SER A 78 -13.99 8.12 9.14
CA SER A 78 -13.85 9.15 8.12
C SER A 78 -13.41 8.59 6.76
N ALA A 79 -12.78 7.41 6.75
CA ALA A 79 -12.40 6.71 5.52
C ALA A 79 -13.62 6.23 4.71
N LYS A 80 -14.77 5.94 5.34
CA LYS A 80 -15.98 5.41 4.67
C LYS A 80 -15.63 4.22 3.76
N ASN A 81 -15.78 4.35 2.45
CA ASN A 81 -15.30 3.42 1.42
C ASN A 81 -14.33 4.11 0.44
N TYR A 82 -13.71 5.22 0.85
CA TYR A 82 -12.79 5.96 0.02
C TYR A 82 -11.41 5.30 -0.03
N CYS A 83 -10.70 5.48 -1.13
CA CYS A 83 -9.31 5.05 -1.27
C CYS A 83 -8.44 5.65 -0.16
N ARG A 84 -7.64 4.85 0.52
CA ARG A 84 -6.74 5.30 1.60
C ARG A 84 -5.41 4.56 1.51
N ASN A 85 -4.39 5.08 2.20
CA ASN A 85 -3.11 4.42 2.31
C ASN A 85 -2.68 4.22 3.77
N PRO A 86 -3.49 3.50 4.57
CA PRO A 86 -3.29 3.39 6.01
C PRO A 86 -1.91 2.81 6.38
N ASN A 87 -1.52 1.75 5.68
CA ASN A 87 -0.27 1.01 5.91
C ASN A 87 0.95 1.59 5.17
N MET A 88 0.89 2.84 4.70
CA MET A 88 2.00 3.51 4.01
C MET A 88 2.55 2.69 2.82
N ASN A 89 1.66 2.05 2.05
CA ASN A 89 2.02 1.30 0.85
C ASN A 89 2.73 2.22 -0.15
N ILE A 90 3.92 1.82 -0.60
CA ILE A 90 4.71 2.58 -1.58
C ILE A 90 4.00 2.76 -2.92
N ASN A 91 3.07 1.88 -3.27
CA ASN A 91 2.27 1.99 -4.49
C ASN A 91 1.10 2.97 -4.36
N GLY A 92 0.93 3.60 -3.19
CA GLY A 92 -0.07 4.62 -2.95
C GLY A 92 -1.43 4.09 -2.48
N PRO A 93 -2.49 4.92 -2.58
CA PRO A 93 -3.81 4.61 -2.06
C PRO A 93 -4.46 3.39 -2.70
N TRP A 94 -5.19 2.65 -1.89
CA TRP A 94 -5.87 1.41 -2.25
C TRP A 94 -7.18 1.28 -1.48
N CYS A 95 -7.98 0.27 -1.82
CA CYS A 95 -9.13 -0.15 -1.04
C CYS A 95 -9.38 -1.66 -1.20
N PHE A 96 -10.28 -2.23 -0.42
CA PHE A 96 -10.74 -3.60 -0.62
C PHE A 96 -11.92 -3.62 -1.59
N ILE A 97 -12.02 -4.68 -2.37
CA ILE A 97 -13.14 -4.98 -3.26
C ILE A 97 -13.66 -6.39 -2.99
N LEU A 98 -14.89 -6.67 -3.43
CA LEU A 98 -15.42 -8.02 -3.49
C LEU A 98 -15.36 -8.52 -4.93
N ASN A 99 -14.42 -9.42 -5.21
CA ASN A 99 -14.27 -10.04 -6.52
C ASN A 99 -14.59 -11.53 -6.42
N GLU A 100 -15.60 -11.99 -7.16
CA GLU A 100 -16.02 -13.40 -7.19
C GLU A 100 -16.27 -14.02 -5.79
N GLY A 101 -16.77 -13.22 -4.84
CA GLY A 101 -17.02 -13.66 -3.46
C GLY A 101 -15.79 -13.65 -2.55
N ILE A 102 -14.64 -13.21 -3.05
CA ILE A 102 -13.39 -13.09 -2.29
C ILE A 102 -13.07 -11.61 -2.09
N ILE A 103 -12.73 -11.25 -0.84
CA ILE A 103 -12.31 -9.88 -0.53
C ILE A 103 -10.82 -9.74 -0.84
N THR A 104 -10.48 -8.79 -1.73
CA THR A 104 -9.11 -8.54 -2.18
C THR A 104 -8.75 -7.07 -2.12
N MET A 105 -7.47 -6.77 -1.89
CA MET A 105 -6.92 -5.41 -1.95
C MET A 105 -6.65 -5.02 -3.40
N GLU A 106 -7.01 -3.80 -3.78
CA GLU A 106 -6.75 -3.27 -5.12
C GLU A 106 -6.38 -1.77 -5.10
N GLN A 107 -5.48 -1.36 -5.98
CA GLN A 107 -4.94 0.00 -6.04
C GLN A 107 -5.95 0.99 -6.62
N CYS A 108 -5.90 2.23 -6.15
CA CYS A 108 -6.71 3.33 -6.66
C CYS A 108 -5.92 4.27 -7.56
N ASP A 109 -6.60 4.84 -8.56
CA ASP A 109 -6.03 5.83 -9.46
C ASP A 109 -6.40 7.28 -9.07
N VAL A 110 -5.87 7.76 -7.94
CA VAL A 110 -6.27 9.07 -7.35
C VAL A 110 -5.17 10.14 -7.35
N CYS A 111 -3.91 9.75 -7.50
CA CYS A 111 -2.76 10.66 -7.33
C CYS A 111 -1.68 10.49 -8.43
N GLN A 112 -2.06 9.95 -9.60
CA GLN A 112 -1.13 9.65 -10.70
C GLN A 112 -0.25 10.82 -11.17
N SER A 113 -0.72 12.06 -11.05
CA SER A 113 0.05 13.26 -11.44
C SER A 113 1.15 13.63 -10.45
N LEU A 114 1.16 13.05 -9.25
CA LEU A 114 2.08 13.36 -8.15
C LEU A 114 3.04 12.21 -7.83
N ALA A 115 2.72 10.99 -8.27
CA ALA A 115 3.70 9.91 -8.25
C ALA A 115 4.90 10.32 -9.10
N PRO A 116 6.15 10.10 -8.65
CA PRO A 116 7.32 10.24 -9.52
C PRO A 116 7.03 9.44 -10.78
N ARG A 117 6.98 10.11 -11.93
CA ARG A 117 6.69 9.44 -13.20
C ARG A 117 7.68 8.29 -13.30
N SER A 118 7.21 7.05 -13.14
CA SER A 118 7.96 5.89 -13.58
C SER A 118 7.99 5.97 -15.10
N THR A 119 8.93 6.73 -15.64
CA THR A 119 9.27 6.65 -17.05
C THR A 119 9.80 5.25 -17.25
N LEU A 120 8.95 4.31 -17.64
CA LEU A 120 9.42 3.29 -18.57
C LEU A 120 9.94 4.09 -19.79
N PRO A 121 11.24 4.02 -20.12
CA PRO A 121 11.77 4.78 -21.23
C PRO A 121 11.11 4.27 -22.51
N THR A 122 10.19 5.05 -23.08
CA THR A 122 9.62 4.75 -24.40
C THR A 122 10.10 5.74 -25.45
N ASP A 123 11.03 6.64 -25.14
CA ASP A 123 11.62 7.52 -26.15
C ASP A 123 13.13 7.65 -25.98
N ILE A 124 13.84 7.20 -27.00
CA ILE A 124 15.24 7.49 -27.25
C ILE A 124 15.26 8.92 -27.80
N GLY A 125 15.55 9.91 -26.96
CA GLY A 125 15.78 11.26 -27.47
C GLY A 125 15.64 12.36 -26.45
N SER A 126 16.66 12.53 -25.60
CA SER A 126 17.21 13.82 -25.11
C SER A 126 17.95 13.57 -23.78
N ILE A 127 19.22 13.14 -23.89
CA ILE A 127 20.16 13.23 -22.76
C ILE A 127 20.73 14.63 -22.84
N ASP A 128 20.10 15.56 -22.11
CA ASP A 128 20.85 16.69 -21.60
C ASP A 128 21.56 16.24 -20.32
N GLU A 129 22.84 16.52 -20.31
CA GLU A 129 23.91 16.00 -19.47
C GLU A 129 23.69 16.30 -17.97
N VAL A 130 23.13 15.33 -17.23
CA VAL A 130 23.31 15.22 -15.77
C VAL A 130 23.93 13.86 -15.50
N THR A 131 25.20 13.85 -15.14
CA THR A 131 26.00 12.65 -14.90
C THR A 131 25.42 11.82 -13.76
N SER A 132 25.00 10.58 -14.08
CA SER A 132 24.38 9.61 -13.15
C SER A 132 25.29 9.07 -12.03
N THR A 133 26.49 9.62 -11.87
CA THR A 133 27.48 9.14 -10.91
C THR A 133 27.40 9.76 -9.52
N ASP A 134 26.74 10.90 -9.32
CA ASP A 134 26.79 11.60 -8.02
C ASP A 134 25.56 11.40 -7.12
N ILE A 135 24.38 11.11 -7.68
CA ILE A 135 23.16 10.88 -6.87
C ILE A 135 23.08 9.42 -6.38
N ASN A 136 23.63 8.48 -7.15
CA ASN A 136 23.54 7.05 -6.87
C ASN A 136 24.50 6.56 -5.77
N ASN A 137 25.53 7.34 -5.44
CA ASN A 137 26.52 6.92 -4.46
C ASN A 137 26.23 7.41 -3.03
N GLY A 138 25.53 8.52 -2.83
CA GLY A 138 25.22 9.02 -1.48
C GLY A 138 23.99 8.35 -0.86
N PHE A 139 22.87 8.41 -1.58
CA PHE A 139 21.57 7.95 -1.07
C PHE A 139 21.53 6.43 -0.84
N PHE A 140 21.96 5.65 -1.83
CA PHE A 140 21.95 4.19 -1.73
C PHE A 140 22.97 3.64 -0.73
N GLN A 141 24.07 4.36 -0.47
CA GLN A 141 25.01 3.96 0.57
C GLN A 141 24.43 4.22 1.96
N ASN A 142 23.76 5.35 2.17
CA ASN A 142 23.07 5.62 3.43
C ASN A 142 21.98 4.58 3.72
N LEU A 143 21.14 4.29 2.72
CA LEU A 143 20.09 3.26 2.83
C LEU A 143 20.69 1.87 3.10
N ARG A 144 21.80 1.53 2.44
CA ARG A 144 22.53 0.27 2.67
C ARG A 144 23.08 0.20 4.10
N ASP A 145 23.61 1.29 4.62
CA ASP A 145 24.20 1.32 5.96
C ASP A 145 23.13 1.31 7.05
N GLU A 146 21.98 1.95 6.84
CA GLU A 146 20.81 1.84 7.71
C GLU A 146 20.25 0.41 7.73
N PHE A 147 20.10 -0.22 6.57
CA PHE A 147 19.68 -1.61 6.47
C PHE A 147 20.65 -2.57 7.17
N LYS A 148 21.97 -2.37 7.02
CA LYS A 148 22.99 -3.15 7.75
C LYS A 148 22.85 -3.00 9.27
N ARG A 149 22.60 -1.78 9.77
CA ARG A 149 22.39 -1.54 11.21
C ARG A 149 21.14 -2.28 11.71
N TYR A 150 20.05 -2.23 10.96
CA TYR A 150 18.83 -2.95 11.30
C TYR A 150 19.06 -4.47 11.33
N VAL A 151 19.69 -5.04 10.30
CA VAL A 151 20.01 -6.47 10.25
C VAL A 151 20.94 -6.87 11.40
N ALA A 152 21.94 -6.06 11.74
CA ALA A 152 22.81 -6.32 12.88
C ALA A 152 22.03 -6.33 14.22
N TYR A 153 21.15 -5.35 14.41
CA TYR A 153 20.28 -5.28 15.59
C TYR A 153 19.40 -6.52 15.73
N ILE A 154 18.73 -6.92 14.64
CA ILE A 154 17.90 -8.14 14.60
C ILE A 154 18.74 -9.39 14.89
N GLY A 155 19.94 -9.47 14.30
CA GLY A 155 20.87 -10.56 14.53
C GLY A 155 21.28 -10.70 16.00
N GLU A 156 21.59 -9.60 16.68
CA GLU A 156 21.92 -9.60 18.11
C GLU A 156 20.70 -10.00 18.97
N LYS A 157 19.51 -9.50 18.64
CA LYS A 157 18.28 -9.91 19.34
C LYS A 157 17.97 -11.39 19.18
N PHE A 158 18.20 -11.94 17.99
CA PHE A 158 18.01 -13.37 17.73
C PHE A 158 19.02 -14.23 18.51
N LYS A 159 20.29 -13.80 18.61
CA LYS A 159 21.30 -14.46 19.45
C LYS A 159 20.90 -14.50 20.92
N GLU A 160 20.39 -13.39 21.47
CA GLU A 160 19.89 -13.35 22.86
C GLU A 160 18.79 -14.40 23.11
N ILE A 161 17.86 -14.54 22.15
CA ILE A 161 16.77 -15.53 22.22
C ILE A 161 17.32 -16.96 22.16
N ILE A 162 18.23 -17.24 21.23
CA ILE A 162 18.87 -18.56 21.10
C ILE A 162 19.57 -18.95 22.40
N GLU A 163 20.32 -18.04 23.02
CA GLU A 163 21.04 -18.35 24.27
C GLU A 163 20.09 -18.62 25.44
N ARG A 164 18.95 -17.91 25.51
CA ARG A 164 17.88 -18.23 26.48
C ARG A 164 17.31 -19.62 26.25
N ILE A 165 17.04 -19.99 25.01
CA ILE A 165 16.53 -21.33 24.65
C ILE A 165 17.57 -22.41 25.03
N LYS A 166 18.84 -22.23 24.64
CA LYS A 166 19.92 -23.16 25.00
C LYS A 166 20.05 -23.34 26.52
N LYS A 167 19.98 -22.26 27.29
CA LYS A 167 20.02 -22.29 28.76
C LYS A 167 18.85 -23.09 29.34
N SER A 168 17.65 -22.90 28.80
CA SER A 168 16.46 -23.65 29.20
C SER A 168 16.59 -25.14 28.87
N ILE A 169 17.06 -25.49 27.66
CA ILE A 169 17.30 -26.89 27.26
C ILE A 169 18.34 -27.54 28.18
N LYS A 170 19.45 -26.86 28.49
CA LYS A 170 20.49 -27.38 29.39
C LYS A 170 19.93 -27.67 30.78
N LYS A 171 19.07 -26.78 31.31
CA LYS A 171 18.42 -26.96 32.62
C LYS A 171 17.43 -28.12 32.63
N ILE A 172 16.69 -28.33 31.54
CA ILE A 172 15.79 -29.48 31.40
C ILE A 172 16.61 -30.77 31.35
N ARG A 173 17.71 -30.79 30.57
CA ARG A 173 18.59 -31.95 30.44
C ARG A 173 19.21 -32.37 31.77
N SER A 174 19.66 -31.41 32.60
CA SER A 174 20.23 -31.73 33.92
C SER A 174 19.20 -32.35 34.86
N ARG A 175 17.98 -31.82 34.89
CA ARG A 175 16.87 -32.36 35.71
C ARG A 175 16.46 -33.77 35.29
N ILE A 176 16.47 -34.05 33.99
CA ILE A 176 16.20 -35.40 33.48
C ILE A 176 17.31 -36.36 33.93
N SER A 177 18.59 -35.97 33.81
CA SER A 177 19.72 -36.80 34.26
C SER A 177 19.72 -37.07 35.77
N GLU A 178 19.25 -36.14 36.59
CA GLU A 178 19.07 -36.34 38.04
C GLU A 178 17.89 -37.28 38.37
N HIS A 179 16.91 -37.40 37.48
CA HIS A 179 15.73 -38.24 37.71
C HIS A 179 15.93 -39.72 37.32
N PHE A 180 16.92 -39.99 36.46
CA PHE A 180 17.22 -41.34 35.93
C PHE A 180 18.54 -41.94 36.43
N ASN A 181 19.19 -41.30 37.41
CA ASN A 181 20.33 -41.83 38.19
C ASN A 181 19.88 -42.06 39.63
#